data_AF-D5BPJ5-F1
#
_entry.id   AF-D5BPJ5-F1
#
_cell.length_a   1.000
_cell.length_b   1.000
_cell.length_c   1.000
_cell.angle_alpha   90.00
_cell.angle_beta   90.00
_cell.angle_gamma   90.00
#
_symmetry.space_group_name_H-M   'P 1'
#
loop_
_entity.id
_entity.type
_entity.pdbx_description
1 polymer ?
#
loop_
_entity_poly.entity_id
_entity_poly.type
_entity_poly.pdbx_seq_one_letter_code
_entity_poly.pdbx_strand_id
1 'polypeptide(L)'
;MCGIVGLFLKDKKLGADLGAMLTDMLVTMTDRGPDSAGIAIYGQNSKEHGKLTIQSDNPVADFATLSADLSKTLGCTVSLDAKDTHAVLHFDDLLFLGASISRYLSVISYPQVP
;
A
#
# COMPACT_ATOMS: atom_id res chain seq x y z
N MET A 1 -16.31 -17.80 -11.42
CA MET A 1 -16.37 -16.64 -12.35
C MET A 1 -16.02 -15.41 -11.53
N CYS A 2 -14.78 -14.93 -11.58
CA CYS A 2 -14.33 -13.79 -10.80
C CYS A 2 -14.88 -12.49 -11.42
N GLY A 3 -15.49 -11.62 -10.61
CA GLY A 3 -16.05 -10.34 -11.06
C GLY A 3 -15.52 -9.20 -10.20
N ILE A 4 -15.06 -8.13 -10.83
CA ILE A 4 -14.62 -6.90 -10.14
C ILE A 4 -15.76 -5.90 -10.23
N VAL A 5 -16.14 -5.32 -9.09
CA VAL A 5 -17.17 -4.29 -8.96
C VAL A 5 -16.60 -3.09 -8.21
N GLY A 6 -17.04 -1.88 -8.57
CA GLY A 6 -16.58 -0.64 -7.96
C GLY A 6 -17.73 0.31 -7.65
N LEU A 7 -17.72 0.90 -6.46
CA LEU A 7 -18.68 1.89 -6.01
C LEU A 7 -18.02 3.28 -6.02
N PHE A 8 -18.53 4.19 -6.85
CA PHE A 8 -18.03 5.57 -6.95
C PHE A 8 -19.10 6.57 -6.54
N LEU A 9 -18.87 7.28 -5.43
CA LEU A 9 -19.80 8.29 -4.91
C LEU A 9 -19.56 9.65 -5.57
N LYS A 10 -20.56 10.14 -6.31
CA LYS A 10 -20.56 11.50 -6.87
C LYS A 10 -20.96 12.56 -5.84
N ASP A 11 -21.87 12.23 -4.93
CA ASP A 11 -22.29 13.10 -3.84
C ASP A 11 -21.48 12.77 -2.58
N LYS A 12 -20.73 13.77 -2.09
CA LYS A 12 -19.92 13.65 -0.87
C LYS A 12 -20.76 13.39 0.39
N LYS A 13 -22.05 13.76 0.39
CA LYS A 13 -22.95 13.55 1.54
C LYS A 13 -23.20 12.07 1.82
N LEU A 14 -23.10 11.21 0.80
CA LEU A 14 -23.27 9.76 0.91
C LEU A 14 -22.05 9.04 1.52
N GLY A 15 -21.00 9.77 1.89
CA GLY A 15 -19.79 9.19 2.49
C GLY A 15 -20.07 8.46 3.81
N ALA A 16 -21.03 8.92 4.61
CA ALA A 16 -21.42 8.25 5.86
C ALA A 16 -22.05 6.87 5.60
N ASP A 17 -22.78 6.71 4.50
CA ASP A 17 -23.46 5.48 4.11
C ASP A 17 -22.59 4.55 3.26
N LEU A 18 -21.36 4.97 2.92
CA LEU A 18 -20.45 4.22 2.05
C LEU A 18 -20.21 2.79 2.53
N GLY A 19 -20.00 2.61 3.84
CA GLY A 19 -19.75 1.29 4.42
C GLY A 19 -20.94 0.35 4.23
N ALA A 20 -22.17 0.84 4.42
CA ALA A 20 -23.40 0.07 4.25
C ALA A 20 -23.59 -0.32 2.77
N MET A 21 -23.47 0.64 1.84
CA MET A 21 -23.60 0.38 0.40
C MET A 21 -22.53 -0.59 -0.12
N LEU A 22 -21.29 -0.46 0.37
CA LEU A 22 -20.20 -1.38 0.03
C LEU A 22 -20.49 -2.79 0.55
N THR A 23 -21.03 -2.92 1.75
CA THR A 23 -21.39 -4.20 2.37
C THR A 23 -22.47 -4.89 1.55
N ASP A 24 -23.55 -4.20 1.21
CA ASP A 24 -24.64 -4.75 0.39
C ASP A 24 -24.14 -5.25 -0.97
N MET A 25 -23.24 -4.49 -1.61
CA MET A 25 -22.61 -4.88 -2.86
C MET A 25 -21.76 -6.15 -2.71
N LEU A 26 -20.93 -6.24 -1.66
CA LEU A 26 -20.09 -7.42 -1.40
C LEU A 26 -20.92 -8.67 -1.08
N VAL A 27 -21.97 -8.54 -0.26
CA VAL A 27 -22.89 -9.64 0.06
C VAL A 27 -23.51 -10.21 -1.21
N THR A 28 -23.98 -9.35 -2.12
CA THR A 28 -24.56 -9.76 -3.41
C THR A 28 -23.54 -10.51 -4.30
N MET A 29 -22.25 -10.27 -4.12
CA MET A 29 -21.18 -10.95 -4.86
C MET A 29 -20.70 -12.26 -4.22
N THR A 30 -21.14 -12.57 -2.99
CA THR A 30 -20.80 -13.81 -2.27
C THR A 30 -21.21 -15.06 -3.05
N ASP A 31 -22.31 -15.00 -3.82
CA ASP A 31 -22.78 -16.08 -4.69
C ASP A 31 -21.77 -16.46 -5.79
N ARG A 32 -20.78 -15.59 -6.07
CA ARG A 32 -19.69 -15.86 -7.01
C ARG A 32 -18.42 -16.41 -6.36
N GLY A 33 -18.42 -16.57 -5.03
CA GLY A 33 -17.36 -17.16 -4.22
C GLY A 33 -16.87 -16.22 -3.11
N PRO A 34 -17.02 -16.57 -1.80
CA PRO A 34 -16.60 -15.73 -0.67
C PRO A 34 -15.08 -15.59 -0.53
N ASP A 35 -14.31 -16.44 -1.20
CA ASP A 35 -12.87 -16.64 -0.95
C ASP A 35 -11.96 -15.59 -1.60
N SER A 36 -12.51 -14.45 -2.06
CA SER A 36 -11.75 -13.46 -2.86
C SER A 36 -12.13 -11.98 -2.71
N ALA A 37 -12.93 -11.60 -1.69
CA ALA A 37 -13.27 -10.19 -1.47
C ALA A 37 -12.17 -9.44 -0.67
N GLY A 38 -11.81 -8.24 -1.12
CA GLY A 38 -10.87 -7.35 -0.44
C GLY A 38 -11.27 -5.89 -0.57
N ILE A 39 -11.05 -5.10 0.49
CA ILE A 39 -11.30 -3.65 0.52
C ILE A 39 -9.98 -2.95 0.91
N ALA A 40 -9.64 -1.86 0.21
CA ALA A 40 -8.58 -0.95 0.60
C ALA A 40 -9.19 0.40 0.98
N ILE A 41 -8.94 0.86 2.21
CA ILE A 41 -9.35 2.18 2.70
C ILE A 41 -8.12 3.08 2.66
N TYR A 42 -8.15 4.11 1.83
CA TYR A 42 -7.09 5.11 1.74
C TYR A 42 -7.47 6.31 2.61
N GLY A 43 -6.59 6.66 3.56
CA GLY A 43 -6.70 7.90 4.33
C GLY A 43 -6.30 9.13 3.51
N GLN A 44 -6.32 10.31 4.13
CA GLN A 44 -5.74 11.50 3.50
C GLN A 44 -4.24 11.29 3.29
N ASN A 45 -3.76 11.59 2.08
CA ASN A 45 -2.32 11.60 1.80
C ASN A 45 -1.67 12.72 2.61
N SER A 46 -0.89 12.37 3.64
CA SER A 46 0.05 13.32 4.22
C SER A 46 1.31 13.33 3.35
N LYS A 47 1.81 14.52 3.02
CA LYS A 47 3.10 14.67 2.30
C LYS A 47 4.30 14.50 3.23
N GLU A 48 4.04 14.32 4.51
CA GLU A 48 5.04 14.28 5.57
C GLU A 48 5.49 12.84 5.84
N HIS A 49 4.64 11.84 5.60
CA HIS A 49 4.97 10.44 5.92
C HIS A 49 4.82 9.49 4.74
N GLY A 50 5.92 8.76 4.45
CA GLY A 50 5.92 7.66 3.47
C GLY A 50 5.63 6.32 4.15
N LYS A 51 4.95 5.41 3.44
CA LYS A 51 4.78 4.02 3.87
C LYS A 51 5.15 3.07 2.73
N LEU A 52 6.06 2.14 2.99
CA LEU A 52 6.42 1.07 2.05
C LEU A 52 6.25 -0.28 2.74
N THR A 53 5.51 -1.20 2.12
CA THR A 53 5.40 -2.57 2.61
C THR A 53 6.22 -3.48 1.71
N ILE A 54 7.08 -4.29 2.31
CA ILE A 54 7.95 -5.25 1.63
C ILE A 54 7.69 -6.66 2.19
N GLN A 55 8.00 -7.68 1.39
CA GLN A 55 7.94 -9.09 1.78
C GLN A 55 9.32 -9.71 1.66
N SER A 56 9.63 -10.67 2.53
CA SER A 56 10.79 -11.55 2.39
C SER A 56 10.44 -12.99 2.82
N ASP A 57 11.06 -13.95 2.14
CA ASP A 57 11.03 -15.38 2.52
C ASP A 57 12.01 -15.69 3.67
N ASN A 58 12.92 -14.77 4.00
CA ASN A 58 13.85 -14.83 5.14
C ASN A 58 13.81 -13.54 5.98
N PRO A 59 12.67 -13.23 6.61
CA PRO A 59 12.42 -11.93 7.25
C PRO A 59 13.38 -11.62 8.40
N VAL A 60 13.85 -12.66 9.11
CA VAL A 60 14.77 -12.50 10.25
C VAL A 60 16.12 -11.93 9.80
N ALA A 61 16.65 -12.42 8.69
CA ALA A 61 17.92 -11.93 8.15
C ALA A 61 17.74 -10.61 7.40
N ASP A 62 16.72 -10.55 6.52
CA ASP A 62 16.57 -9.44 5.58
C ASP A 62 16.11 -8.15 6.26
N PHE A 63 15.37 -8.23 7.37
CA PHE A 63 14.91 -7.04 8.09
C PHE A 63 15.86 -6.57 9.20
N ALA A 64 16.88 -7.36 9.55
CA ALA A 64 17.74 -7.12 10.71
C ALA A 64 18.44 -5.75 10.70
N THR A 65 18.93 -5.32 9.53
CA THR A 65 19.67 -4.05 9.38
C THR A 65 18.96 -3.04 8.48
N LEU A 66 17.83 -3.44 7.89
CA LEU A 66 17.23 -2.72 6.77
C LEU A 66 16.83 -1.28 7.12
N SER A 67 16.27 -1.04 8.30
CA SER A 67 15.90 0.31 8.74
C SER A 67 17.11 1.22 8.89
N ALA A 68 18.21 0.71 9.44
CA ALA A 68 19.46 1.44 9.62
C ALA A 68 20.14 1.74 8.28
N ASP A 69 20.17 0.75 7.38
CA ASP A 69 20.75 0.88 6.05
C ASP A 69 19.97 1.89 5.20
N LEU A 70 18.64 1.85 5.25
CA LEU A 70 17.77 2.81 4.56
C LEU A 70 17.89 4.20 5.17
N SER A 71 17.91 4.33 6.50
CA SER A 71 18.06 5.63 7.16
C SER A 71 19.39 6.31 6.77
N LYS A 72 20.47 5.54 6.73
CA LYS A 72 21.79 6.02 6.31
C LYS A 72 21.83 6.42 4.83
N THR A 73 21.19 5.64 3.97
CA THR A 73 21.21 5.86 2.51
C THR A 73 20.34 7.04 2.10
N LEU A 74 19.18 7.20 2.74
CA LEU A 74 18.19 8.22 2.40
C LEU A 74 18.41 9.52 3.18
N GLY A 75 19.17 9.49 4.27
CA GLY A 75 19.39 10.66 5.12
C GLY A 75 18.14 11.10 5.90
N CYS A 76 17.17 10.21 6.08
CA CYS A 76 15.96 10.44 6.85
C CYS A 76 15.74 9.33 7.88
N THR A 77 14.88 9.57 8.87
CA THR A 77 14.49 8.54 9.83
C THR A 77 13.59 7.52 9.14
N VAL A 78 13.99 6.25 9.19
CA VAL A 78 13.20 5.12 8.73
C VAL A 78 12.92 4.19 9.91
N SER A 79 11.66 3.99 10.24
CA SER A 79 11.24 2.94 11.17
C SER A 79 10.70 1.72 10.41
N LEU A 80 10.83 0.54 11.01
CA LEU A 80 10.43 -0.73 10.42
C LEU A 80 9.58 -1.50 11.44
N ASP A 81 8.38 -1.88 11.02
CA ASP A 81 7.48 -2.78 11.74
C ASP A 81 7.43 -4.14 11.04
N ALA A 82 8.13 -5.14 11.59
CA ALA A 82 8.10 -6.50 11.06
C ALA A 82 6.80 -7.22 11.45
N LYS A 83 6.21 -7.93 10.48
CA LYS A 83 4.96 -8.69 10.54
C LYS A 83 5.15 -10.03 9.83
N ASP A 84 5.75 -10.97 10.54
CA ASP A 84 6.07 -12.31 10.02
C ASP A 84 6.87 -12.24 8.71
N THR A 85 6.25 -12.52 7.56
CA THR A 85 6.90 -12.49 6.24
C THR A 85 6.96 -11.10 5.59
N HIS A 86 6.31 -10.09 6.17
CA HIS A 86 6.30 -8.72 5.63
C HIS A 86 6.83 -7.72 6.63
N ALA A 87 7.29 -6.56 6.15
CA ALA A 87 7.63 -5.42 6.99
C ALA A 87 7.01 -4.14 6.44
N VAL A 88 6.60 -3.26 7.34
CA VAL A 88 6.10 -1.93 7.02
C VAL A 88 7.15 -0.91 7.40
N LEU A 89 7.67 -0.18 6.41
CA LEU A 89 8.62 0.90 6.58
C LEU A 89 7.86 2.23 6.62
N HIS A 90 8.21 3.07 7.58
CA HIS A 90 7.71 4.44 7.70
C HIS A 90 8.84 5.44 7.52
N PHE A 91 8.58 6.51 6.78
CA PHE A 91 9.55 7.57 6.47
C PHE A 91 8.99 8.90 6.94
N ASP A 92 9.76 9.70 7.68
CA ASP A 92 9.30 10.98 8.27
C ASP A 92 9.49 12.21 7.36
N ASP A 93 10.08 12.04 6.17
CA ASP A 93 10.23 13.13 5.20
C ASP A 93 10.21 12.63 3.74
N LEU A 94 9.10 12.87 3.05
CA LEU A 94 8.89 12.52 1.64
C LEU A 94 9.43 13.58 0.65
N LEU A 95 9.78 14.79 1.11
CA LEU A 95 10.37 15.81 0.22
C LEU A 95 11.72 15.33 -0.33
N PHE A 96 12.47 14.56 0.46
CA PHE A 96 13.71 13.91 0.04
C PHE A 96 13.48 12.74 -0.94
N LEU A 97 12.43 11.94 -0.72
CA LEU A 97 12.13 10.78 -1.55
C LEU A 97 11.68 11.20 -2.96
N GLY A 98 10.87 12.26 -3.09
CA GLY A 98 10.42 12.77 -4.39
C GLY A 98 11.55 13.24 -5.30
N ALA A 99 12.62 13.83 -4.73
CA ALA A 99 13.79 14.29 -5.48
C ALA A 99 14.74 13.14 -5.87
N SER A 100 14.83 12.08 -5.05
CA SER A 100 15.79 10.98 -5.27
C SER A 100 15.18 9.78 -6.03
N ILE A 101 13.89 9.47 -5.81
CA ILE A 101 13.19 8.37 -6.50
C ILE A 101 13.00 8.67 -7.99
N SER A 102 12.87 9.94 -8.39
CA SER A 102 12.78 10.29 -9.83
C SER A 102 13.99 9.79 -10.65
N ARG A 103 15.11 9.46 -10.00
CA ARG A 103 16.30 8.90 -10.64
C ARG A 103 16.38 7.38 -10.59
N TYR A 104 15.61 6.71 -9.73
CA TYR A 104 15.59 5.25 -9.55
C TYR A 104 14.33 4.57 -10.11
N LEU A 105 13.21 5.29 -10.27
CA LEU A 105 11.97 4.73 -10.83
C LEU A 105 12.05 4.43 -12.34
N SER A 106 13.11 4.87 -13.03
CA SER A 106 13.38 4.50 -14.43
C SER A 106 13.79 3.04 -14.61
N VAL A 107 14.03 2.29 -13.52
CA VAL A 107 14.49 0.90 -13.57
C VAL A 107 13.35 -0.13 -13.40
N ILE A 108 12.14 0.30 -13.02
CA ILE A 108 10.94 -0.58 -12.95
C ILE A 108 9.96 -0.21 -14.07
N SER A 109 10.46 -0.06 -15.29
CA SER A 109 9.63 -0.28 -16.48
C SER A 109 9.58 -1.78 -16.73
N TYR A 110 8.50 -2.41 -16.30
CA TYR A 110 8.14 -3.73 -16.83
C TYR A 110 8.08 -3.62 -18.37
N PRO A 111 8.70 -4.56 -19.12
CA PRO A 111 8.50 -4.63 -20.55
C PRO A 111 7.00 -4.85 -20.80
N GLN A 112 6.39 -3.96 -21.57
CA GLN A 112 5.05 -4.16 -22.10
C GLN A 112 5.08 -5.44 -22.93
N VAL A 113 4.48 -6.50 -22.40
CA VAL A 113 4.23 -7.75 -23.13
C VAL A 113 3.11 -7.45 -24.14
N PRO A 114 3.27 -7.88 -25.42
CA PRO A 114 2.58 -7.32 -26.59
C PRO A 114 1.06 -7.46 -26.59
#